data_AF-A0A358S4Y7-F1
#
_entry.id   AF-A0A358S4Y7-F1
#
_cell.length_a   1.000
_cell.length_b   1.000
_cell.length_c   1.000
_cell.angle_alpha   90.00
_cell.angle_beta   90.00
_cell.angle_gamma   90.00
#
_symmetry.space_group_name_H-M   'P 1'
#
loop_
_entity.id
_entity.type
_entity.pdbx_description
1 polymer ?
#
loop_
_entity_poly.entity_id
_entity_poly.type
_entity_poly.pdbx_seq_one_letter_code
_entity_poly.pdbx_strand_id
1 'polypeptide(L)'
;MKRMNKYLLSILLMSAATQIPRLLPGLSRMSTIKSKRINKLLRSVPLAALGALIFPGILDVGDTIGTGIIAGVVSFILATKKVNIMVNILVSSILTSTLIYLSQLT
;
A
#
# COMPACT_ATOMS: atom_id res chain seq x y z
N MET A 1 -33.81 -7.74 24.96
CA MET A 1 -33.65 -6.45 24.23
C MET A 1 -32.55 -5.51 24.76
N LYS A 2 -32.15 -5.52 26.06
CA LYS A 2 -31.06 -4.65 26.58
C LYS A 2 -29.64 -4.94 26.04
N ARG A 3 -29.39 -6.14 25.49
CA ARG A 3 -28.04 -6.55 25.02
C ARG A 3 -27.69 -5.98 23.64
N MET A 4 -28.67 -5.88 22.73
CA MET A 4 -28.49 -5.32 21.39
C MET A 4 -28.11 -3.82 21.42
N ASN A 5 -28.73 -3.04 22.32
CA ASN A 5 -28.40 -1.63 22.50
C ASN A 5 -26.96 -1.39 22.94
N LYS A 6 -26.36 -2.32 23.71
CA LYS A 6 -24.97 -2.18 24.17
C LYS A 6 -23.96 -2.38 23.03
N TYR A 7 -24.22 -3.33 22.13
CA TYR A 7 -23.37 -3.52 20.95
C TYR A 7 -23.51 -2.35 19.96
N LEU A 8 -24.74 -1.89 19.73
CA LEU A 8 -25.01 -0.70 18.90
C LEU A 8 -24.29 0.54 19.44
N LEU A 9 -24.38 0.78 20.77
CA LEU A 9 -23.68 1.87 21.43
C LEU A 9 -22.15 1.72 21.34
N SER A 10 -21.62 0.50 21.46
CA SER A 10 -20.17 0.23 21.35
C SER A 10 -19.65 0.44 19.93
N ILE A 11 -20.41 0.05 18.91
CA ILE A 11 -20.06 0.27 17.50
C ILE A 11 -20.08 1.76 17.19
N LEU A 12 -21.09 2.48 17.69
CA LEU A 12 -21.22 3.93 17.50
C LEU A 12 -20.08 4.68 18.18
N LEU A 13 -19.71 4.30 19.41
CA LEU A 13 -18.57 4.87 20.12
C LEU A 13 -17.25 4.60 19.39
N MET A 14 -17.01 3.37 18.93
CA MET A 14 -15.78 2.98 18.24
C MET A 14 -15.62 3.72 16.91
N SER A 15 -16.72 3.83 16.16
CA SER A 15 -16.78 4.57 14.89
C SER A 15 -16.51 6.06 15.13
N ALA A 16 -17.18 6.68 16.11
CA ALA A 16 -16.94 8.07 16.47
C ALA A 16 -15.49 8.30 16.92
N ALA A 17 -14.97 7.47 17.83
CA ALA A 17 -13.60 7.57 18.34
C ALA A 17 -12.52 7.38 17.26
N THR A 18 -12.82 6.66 16.16
CA THR A 18 -11.88 6.44 15.05
C THR A 18 -12.01 7.52 13.97
N GLN A 19 -13.25 7.92 13.63
CA GLN A 19 -13.50 8.92 12.59
C GLN A 19 -13.15 10.32 13.07
N ILE A 20 -13.36 10.66 14.35
CA ILE A 20 -13.04 11.98 14.90
C ILE A 20 -11.55 12.31 14.68
N PRO A 21 -10.56 11.49 15.11
CA PRO A 21 -9.14 11.73 14.84
C PRO A 21 -8.76 11.69 13.36
N ARG A 22 -9.49 10.96 12.52
CA ARG A 22 -9.21 10.81 11.08
C ARG A 22 -9.76 11.96 10.24
N LEU A 23 -10.85 12.57 10.69
CA LEU A 23 -11.45 13.77 10.10
C LEU A 23 -10.82 15.04 10.64
N LEU A 24 -10.28 15.04 11.87
CA LEU A 24 -9.48 16.12 12.44
C LEU A 24 -8.36 16.65 11.52
N PRO A 25 -7.53 15.82 10.85
CA PRO A 25 -6.53 16.29 9.89
C PRO A 25 -7.15 16.74 8.55
N GLY A 26 -8.36 16.31 8.22
CA GLY A 26 -9.10 16.78 7.03
C GLY A 26 -9.86 18.09 7.24
N LEU A 27 -10.38 18.31 8.45
CA LEU A 27 -11.15 19.49 8.88
C LEU A 27 -10.24 20.58 9.45
N SER A 28 -9.10 20.23 10.05
CA SER A 28 -7.99 21.16 10.24
C SER A 28 -7.52 21.57 8.86
N ARG A 29 -8.13 22.65 8.36
CA ARG A 29 -7.70 23.39 7.20
C ARG A 29 -6.18 23.53 7.29
N MET A 30 -5.48 22.72 6.51
CA MET A 30 -4.04 22.73 6.24
C MET A 30 -3.63 24.04 5.53
N SER A 31 -4.26 25.17 5.88
CA SER A 31 -4.00 26.51 5.37
C SER A 31 -2.90 27.20 6.18
N THR A 32 -2.43 26.60 7.27
CA THR A 32 -1.43 27.24 8.15
C THR A 32 -0.07 26.53 8.17
N ILE A 33 0.13 25.49 7.35
CA ILE A 33 1.50 25.02 7.05
C ILE A 33 2.06 25.88 5.91
N LYS A 34 2.26 27.16 6.19
CA LYS A 34 2.85 28.15 5.25
C LYS A 34 4.36 27.91 5.04
N SER A 35 4.97 27.02 5.82
CA SER A 35 6.38 26.67 5.69
C SER A 35 6.60 25.70 4.52
N LYS A 36 7.26 26.18 3.46
CA LYS A 36 7.68 25.38 2.28
C LYS A 36 8.42 24.09 2.66
N ARG A 37 9.18 24.08 3.76
CA ARG A 37 9.96 22.92 4.21
C ARG A 37 9.07 21.78 4.68
N ILE A 38 8.09 22.08 5.53
CA ILE A 38 7.19 21.06 6.10
C ILE A 38 6.26 20.50 5.02
N ASN A 39 5.76 21.34 4.11
CA ASN A 39 4.94 20.85 2.99
C ASN A 39 5.74 19.92 2.05
N LYS A 40 7.01 20.24 1.78
CA LYS A 40 7.90 19.37 1.00
C LYS A 40 8.15 18.02 1.71
N LEU A 41 8.38 18.04 3.03
CA LEU A 41 8.54 16.82 3.82
C LEU A 41 7.25 15.98 3.85
N LEU A 42 6.10 16.59 4.11
CA LEU A 42 4.81 15.91 4.17
C LEU A 42 4.40 15.28 2.84
N ARG A 43 4.79 15.86 1.70
CA ARG A 43 4.60 15.23 0.37
C ARG A 43 5.49 14.01 0.15
N SER A 44 6.67 13.98 0.77
CA SER A 44 7.60 12.86 0.68
C SER A 44 7.26 11.71 1.63
N VAL A 45 6.56 11.96 2.74
CA VAL A 45 6.20 10.93 3.72
C VAL A 45 5.40 9.77 3.09
N PRO A 46 4.31 9.98 2.34
CA PRO A 46 3.56 8.87 1.73
C PRO A 46 4.39 8.06 0.74
N LEU A 47 5.24 8.73 -0.05
CA LEU A 47 6.10 8.06 -1.04
C LEU A 47 7.18 7.21 -0.34
N ALA A 48 7.81 7.76 0.70
CA ALA A 48 8.79 7.04 1.50
C ALA A 48 8.17 5.85 2.23
N ALA A 49 6.96 6.03 2.79
CA ALA A 49 6.22 4.95 3.44
C ALA A 49 5.85 3.84 2.44
N LEU A 50 5.30 4.18 1.27
CA LEU A 50 5.00 3.21 0.21
C LEU A 50 6.26 2.46 -0.23
N GLY A 51 7.37 3.15 -0.49
CA GLY A 51 8.63 2.51 -0.86
C GLY A 51 9.18 1.59 0.24
N ALA A 52 9.18 2.04 1.49
CA ALA A 52 9.65 1.28 2.64
C ALA A 52 8.76 0.06 2.96
N LEU A 53 7.48 0.07 2.56
CA LEU A 53 6.57 -1.05 2.75
C LEU A 53 6.61 -2.05 1.59
N ILE A 54 6.73 -1.55 0.36
CA ILE A 54 6.74 -2.38 -0.86
C ILE A 54 8.06 -3.16 -0.96
N PHE A 55 9.19 -2.55 -0.66
CA PHE A 55 10.50 -3.20 -0.77
C PHE A 55 10.64 -4.50 0.06
N PRO A 56 10.35 -4.51 1.37
CA PRO A 56 10.36 -5.75 2.14
C PRO A 56 9.27 -6.72 1.67
N GLY A 57 8.10 -6.19 1.28
CA GLY A 57 6.99 -7.01 0.79
C GLY A 57 7.28 -7.79 -0.49
N ILE A 58 8.22 -7.34 -1.34
CA ILE A 58 8.65 -8.06 -2.53
C ILE A 58 9.69 -9.14 -2.19
N LEU A 59 10.57 -8.87 -1.22
CA LEU A 59 11.64 -9.79 -0.82
C LEU A 59 11.11 -10.99 -0.01
N ASP A 60 9.97 -10.83 0.65
CA ASP A 60 9.30 -11.87 1.43
C ASP A 60 8.40 -12.80 0.57
N VAL A 61 8.44 -12.67 -0.76
CA VAL A 61 7.61 -13.48 -1.67
C VAL A 61 8.36 -14.75 -2.09
N GLY A 62 8.01 -15.87 -1.43
CA GLY A 62 8.43 -17.22 -1.80
C GLY A 62 9.51 -17.81 -0.87
N ASP A 63 9.99 -19.01 -1.21
CA ASP A 63 10.97 -19.74 -0.38
C ASP A 63 12.40 -19.19 -0.52
N THR A 64 12.68 -18.40 -1.57
CA THR A 64 14.01 -17.84 -1.81
C THR A 64 13.94 -16.36 -2.14
N ILE A 65 14.89 -15.58 -1.62
CA ILE A 65 14.98 -14.13 -1.89
C ILE A 65 15.10 -13.85 -3.41
N GLY A 66 15.64 -14.79 -4.17
CA GLY A 66 15.80 -14.69 -5.62
C GLY A 66 14.48 -14.55 -6.38
N THR A 67 13.40 -15.23 -5.94
CA THR A 67 12.08 -15.13 -6.60
C THR A 67 11.50 -13.73 -6.47
N GLY A 68 11.63 -13.13 -5.29
CA GLY A 68 11.21 -11.75 -5.02
C GLY A 68 11.94 -10.73 -5.90
N ILE A 69 13.27 -10.85 -6.02
CA ILE A 69 14.08 -9.94 -6.84
C ILE A 69 13.67 -10.03 -8.32
N ILE A 70 13.51 -11.24 -8.87
CA ILE A 70 13.11 -11.44 -10.26
C ILE A 70 11.71 -10.85 -10.51
N ALA A 71 10.75 -11.12 -9.62
CA ALA A 71 9.39 -10.58 -9.68
C ALA A 71 9.38 -9.04 -9.65
N GLY A 72 10.18 -8.45 -8.77
CA GLY A 72 10.30 -7.00 -8.61
C GLY A 72 10.88 -6.33 -9.85
N VAL A 73 11.96 -6.89 -10.43
CA VAL A 73 12.59 -6.36 -11.65
C VAL A 73 11.63 -6.46 -12.84
N VAL A 74 10.98 -7.62 -13.05
CA VAL A 74 10.00 -7.80 -14.13
C VAL A 74 8.86 -6.80 -13.99
N SER A 75 8.29 -6.66 -12.79
CA SER A 75 7.19 -5.72 -12.52
C SER A 75 7.62 -4.26 -12.71
N PHE A 76 8.84 -3.91 -12.33
CA PHE A 76 9.40 -2.56 -12.50
C PHE A 76 9.58 -2.20 -13.97
N ILE A 77 10.17 -3.11 -14.76
CA ILE A 77 10.34 -2.92 -16.20
C ILE A 77 8.98 -2.69 -16.87
N LEU A 78 8.00 -3.52 -16.51
CA LEU A 78 6.66 -3.44 -17.11
C LEU A 78 5.92 -2.15 -16.71
N ALA A 79 6.11 -1.67 -15.47
CA ALA A 79 5.52 -0.43 -14.98
C ALA A 79 5.98 0.82 -15.77
N THR A 80 7.17 0.79 -16.40
CA THR A 80 7.66 1.92 -17.19
C THR A 80 6.89 2.16 -18.49
N LYS A 81 6.11 1.19 -18.98
CA LYS A 81 5.40 1.27 -20.28
C LYS A 81 4.15 2.18 -20.30
N LYS A 82 3.85 2.96 -19.25
CA LYS A 82 2.63 3.79 -19.13
C LYS A 82 1.32 3.03 -19.46
N VAL A 83 1.29 1.72 -19.19
CA VAL A 83 0.08 0.90 -19.35
C VAL A 83 -0.80 1.08 -18.11
N ASN A 84 -2.10 0.83 -18.25
CA ASN A 84 -3.02 0.80 -17.12
C ASN A 84 -2.46 -0.07 -15.98
N ILE A 85 -2.45 0.47 -14.75
CA ILE A 85 -1.81 -0.15 -13.57
C ILE A 85 -2.35 -1.57 -13.35
N MET A 86 -3.66 -1.77 -13.55
CA MET A 86 -4.31 -3.07 -13.38
C MET A 86 -3.82 -4.11 -14.40
N VAL A 87 -3.66 -3.70 -15.66
CA VAL A 87 -3.12 -4.57 -16.72
C VAL A 87 -1.66 -4.91 -16.42
N ASN A 88 -0.88 -3.94 -15.94
CA ASN A 88 0.51 -4.15 -15.57
C ASN A 88 0.67 -5.22 -14.47
N ILE A 89 -0.17 -5.15 -13.43
CA ILE A 89 -0.16 -6.10 -12.31
C ILE A 89 -0.50 -7.50 -12.79
N LEU A 90 -1.57 -7.65 -13.58
CA LEU A 90 -1.99 -8.94 -14.10
C LEU A 90 -0.91 -9.58 -14.98
N VAL A 91 -0.37 -8.83 -15.94
CA VAL A 91 0.65 -9.35 -16.86
C VAL A 91 1.92 -9.71 -16.10
N SER A 92 2.41 -8.84 -15.21
CA SER A 92 3.64 -9.12 -14.44
C SER A 92 3.50 -10.32 -13.53
N SER A 93 2.34 -10.49 -12.87
CA SER A 93 2.08 -11.62 -11.98
C SER A 93 2.06 -12.95 -12.75
N ILE A 94 1.37 -12.99 -13.90
CA ILE A 94 1.30 -14.18 -14.76
C ILE A 94 2.68 -14.51 -15.33
N LEU A 95 3.39 -13.53 -15.91
CA LEU A 95 4.72 -13.72 -16.50
C LEU A 95 5.74 -14.23 -15.47
N THR A 96 5.73 -13.67 -14.26
CA THR A 96 6.66 -14.07 -13.22
C THR A 96 6.33 -15.47 -12.70
N SER A 97 5.05 -15.78 -12.48
CA SER A 97 4.62 -17.10 -12.01
C SER A 97 4.99 -18.21 -13.00
N THR A 98 4.83 -17.95 -14.30
CA THR A 98 5.20 -18.92 -15.34
C THR A 98 6.72 -19.08 -15.47
N LEU A 99 7.49 -18.00 -15.34
CA LEU A 99 8.95 -18.03 -15.32
C LEU A 99 9.50 -18.84 -14.13
N ILE A 100 8.95 -18.61 -12.93
CA ILE A 100 9.36 -19.33 -11.72
C ILE A 100 9.00 -20.82 -11.82
N TYR A 101 7.81 -21.15 -12.32
CA TYR A 101 7.40 -22.54 -12.54
C TYR A 101 8.34 -23.27 -13.52
N LEU A 102 8.76 -22.60 -14.60
CA LEU A 102 9.70 -23.16 -15.57
C LEU A 102 11.11 -23.34 -14.98
N SER A 103 11.52 -22.43 -14.08
CA SER A 103 12.80 -22.50 -13.38
C SER A 103 12.88 -23.59 -12.29
N GLN A 104 11.74 -24.07 -11.78
CA GLN A 104 11.68 -25.18 -10.82
C GLN A 104 11.63 -26.56 -11.50
N LEU A 105 11.33 -26.60 -12.80
CA LEU A 105 11.25 -27.83 -13.60
C LEU A 105 12.61 -28.22 -14.23
N THR A 106 13.61 -27.34 -14.17
CA THR A 106 15.00 -27.57 -14.61
C THR A 106 15.89 -27.83 -13.40
#